data_AF-A0A2N7GCL9-F1
#
_entry.id   AF-A0A2N7GCL9-F1
#
_cell.length_a   1.000
_cell.length_b   1.000
_cell.length_c   1.000
_cell.angle_alpha   90.00
_cell.angle_beta   90.00
_cell.angle_gamma   90.00
#
_symmetry.space_group_name_H-M   'P 1'
#
loop_
_entity.id
_entity.type
_entity.pdbx_description
1 polymer ?
#
loop_
_entity_poly.entity_id
_entity_poly.type
_entity_poly.pdbx_seq_one_letter_code
_entity_poly.pdbx_strand_id
1 'polypeptide(L)'
;MSIKIKNQQEIERMRIAGKLAAEILEMIEPYIKEGVTTDELNTICHDYATNKGAYSAPLDYHGFPKSICTSINHIVCHGIPASHDEKGSNGQLKPAVLKNGDILNVDITVIIPDEEGADLSTRPQGYHGDTSKMFLVGETSPADKRLCMVAQEALYIGMRKVKPGATVGDIGTAIEKYIKENNKKNPRNKFSIVRDFCGHGIGNEFHEEPQVVHYKNTDRRVLKEGMCFTIEPMINAGKFGCTVDVEDDWTVYTGDSKNSAQWEHTLLVTANGCEVLTLRNEEQIPRHLKNA
;
A
#
# COMPACT_ATOMS: atom_id res chain seq x y z
N MET A 1 10.85 -2.34 -18.63
CA MET A 1 11.49 -1.01 -18.83
C MET A 1 12.78 -0.93 -18.00
N SER A 2 13.59 0.13 -18.08
CA SER A 2 14.75 0.29 -17.18
C SER A 2 14.35 0.98 -15.88
N ILE A 3 14.94 0.59 -14.74
CA ILE A 3 14.72 1.28 -13.47
C ILE A 3 15.24 2.72 -13.56
N LYS A 4 14.38 3.72 -13.29
CA LYS A 4 14.75 5.15 -13.31
C LYS A 4 15.50 5.53 -12.03
N ILE A 5 16.62 6.23 -12.19
CA ILE A 5 17.38 6.85 -11.08
C ILE A 5 16.98 8.31 -11.02
N LYS A 6 16.37 8.72 -9.91
CA LYS A 6 15.88 10.08 -9.72
C LYS A 6 17.05 11.01 -9.39
N ASN A 7 17.07 12.18 -10.01
CA ASN A 7 17.96 13.28 -9.66
C ASN A 7 17.44 14.04 -8.42
N GLN A 8 18.20 15.00 -7.92
CA GLN A 8 17.85 15.71 -6.68
C GLN A 8 16.50 16.44 -6.76
N GLN A 9 16.16 17.07 -7.89
CA GLN A 9 14.90 17.79 -8.05
C GLN A 9 13.72 16.81 -8.01
N GLU A 10 13.84 15.69 -8.72
CA GLU A 10 12.83 14.62 -8.73
C GLU A 10 12.65 14.01 -7.33
N ILE A 11 13.75 13.84 -6.58
CA ILE A 11 13.72 13.36 -5.19
C ILE A 11 12.95 14.33 -4.28
N GLU A 12 13.15 15.65 -4.39
CA GLU A 12 12.37 16.60 -3.58
C GLU A 12 10.87 16.52 -3.91
N ARG A 13 10.52 16.31 -5.18
CA ARG A 13 9.13 16.15 -5.61
C ARG A 13 8.52 14.87 -5.06
N MET A 14 9.28 13.77 -5.06
CA MET A 14 8.90 12.51 -4.40
C MET A 14 8.71 12.69 -2.88
N ARG A 15 9.54 13.49 -2.20
CA ARG A 15 9.36 13.80 -0.77
C ARG A 15 8.07 14.55 -0.50
N ILE A 16 7.75 15.55 -1.32
CA ILE A 16 6.50 16.32 -1.19
C ILE A 16 5.29 15.40 -1.40
N ALA A 17 5.30 14.59 -2.45
CA ALA A 17 4.22 13.65 -2.76
C ALA A 17 4.03 12.60 -1.65
N GLY A 18 5.13 11.96 -1.22
CA GLY A 18 5.10 10.96 -0.16
C GLY A 18 4.64 11.52 1.19
N LYS A 19 5.06 12.76 1.52
CA LYS A 19 4.60 13.42 2.74
C LYS A 19 3.09 13.67 2.71
N LEU A 20 2.55 14.14 1.59
CA LEU A 20 1.11 14.41 1.48
C LEU A 20 0.28 13.11 1.52
N ALA A 21 0.72 12.05 0.85
CA ALA A 21 0.04 10.76 0.90
C ALA A 21 -0.03 10.20 2.34
N ALA A 22 1.07 10.32 3.10
CA ALA A 22 1.10 9.95 4.51
C ALA A 22 0.18 10.85 5.38
N GLU A 23 0.18 12.16 5.13
CA GLU A 23 -0.68 13.14 5.84
C GLU A 23 -2.17 12.82 5.66
N ILE A 24 -2.58 12.35 4.48
CA ILE A 24 -3.97 11.91 4.22
C ILE A 24 -4.35 10.69 5.08
N LEU A 25 -3.46 9.70 5.20
CA LEU A 25 -3.70 8.53 6.05
C LEU A 25 -3.79 8.87 7.55
N GLU A 26 -3.04 9.88 8.01
CA GLU A 26 -3.16 10.39 9.39
C GLU A 26 -4.46 11.17 9.58
N MET A 27 -4.83 11.98 8.58
CA MET A 27 -6.03 12.82 8.64
C MET A 27 -7.32 11.99 8.62
N ILE A 28 -7.37 10.88 7.88
CA ILE A 28 -8.58 10.07 7.75
C ILE A 28 -8.87 9.21 9.00
N GLU A 29 -7.86 8.96 9.84
CA GLU A 29 -7.96 8.11 11.03
C GLU A 29 -9.17 8.41 11.95
N PRO A 30 -9.45 9.66 12.38
CA PRO A 30 -10.60 9.97 13.23
C PRO A 30 -11.98 9.71 12.57
N TYR A 31 -12.03 9.51 11.25
CA TYR A 31 -13.26 9.22 10.52
C TYR A 31 -13.53 7.71 10.39
N ILE A 32 -12.53 6.87 10.67
CA ILE A 32 -12.65 5.41 10.55
C ILE A 32 -13.30 4.87 11.82
N LYS A 33 -14.64 4.73 11.76
CA LYS A 33 -15.49 4.27 12.85
C LYS A 33 -16.68 3.49 12.31
N GLU A 34 -17.29 2.70 13.17
CA GLU A 34 -18.50 1.93 12.85
C GLU A 34 -19.60 2.81 12.24
N GLY A 35 -20.24 2.30 11.19
CA GLY A 35 -21.33 2.94 10.46
C GLY A 35 -20.88 3.87 9.33
N VAL A 36 -19.61 4.27 9.27
CA VAL A 36 -19.09 5.09 8.17
C VAL A 36 -18.92 4.24 6.92
N THR A 37 -19.31 4.77 5.77
CA THR A 37 -19.12 4.11 4.47
C THR A 37 -17.74 4.41 3.88
N THR A 38 -17.22 3.48 3.09
CA THR A 38 -15.98 3.69 2.34
C THR A 38 -16.09 4.84 1.34
N ASP A 39 -17.27 5.11 0.79
CA ASP A 39 -17.50 6.27 -0.08
C ASP A 39 -17.40 7.62 0.64
N GLU A 40 -17.84 7.69 1.91
CA GLU A 40 -17.59 8.85 2.75
C GLU A 40 -16.09 9.08 2.97
N LEU A 41 -15.33 8.02 3.27
CA LEU A 41 -13.87 8.10 3.42
C LEU A 41 -13.20 8.57 2.13
N ASN A 42 -13.63 8.02 0.99
CA ASN A 42 -13.17 8.43 -0.33
C ASN A 42 -13.39 9.92 -0.58
N THR A 43 -14.58 10.43 -0.26
CA THR A 43 -14.91 11.86 -0.43
C THR A 43 -14.01 12.74 0.43
N ILE A 44 -13.82 12.38 1.70
CA ILE A 44 -12.96 13.14 2.63
C ILE A 44 -11.51 13.17 2.14
N CYS A 45 -10.96 12.02 1.70
CA CYS A 45 -9.61 11.94 1.15
C CYS A 45 -9.47 12.73 -0.16
N HIS A 46 -10.45 12.62 -1.06
CA HIS A 46 -10.47 13.35 -2.33
C HIS A 46 -10.43 14.87 -2.09
N ASP A 47 -11.33 15.37 -1.25
CA ASP A 47 -11.43 16.80 -0.93
C ASP A 47 -10.12 17.28 -0.28
N TYR A 48 -9.55 16.49 0.62
CA TYR A 48 -8.29 16.84 1.27
C TYR A 48 -7.13 16.94 0.28
N ALA A 49 -6.98 15.97 -0.61
CA ALA A 49 -5.94 15.97 -1.64
C ALA A 49 -6.08 17.20 -2.57
N THR A 50 -7.29 17.43 -3.07
CA THR A 50 -7.60 18.55 -3.98
C THR A 50 -7.35 19.90 -3.28
N ASN A 51 -7.77 20.07 -2.03
CA ASN A 51 -7.52 21.28 -1.24
C ASN A 51 -6.03 21.54 -0.97
N LYS A 52 -5.19 20.50 -1.02
CA LYS A 52 -3.73 20.59 -0.91
C LYS A 52 -3.04 20.76 -2.27
N GLY A 53 -3.80 20.93 -3.35
CA GLY A 53 -3.28 21.12 -4.71
C GLY A 53 -2.77 19.84 -5.35
N ALA A 54 -3.26 18.67 -4.91
CA ALA A 54 -2.86 17.37 -5.44
C ALA A 54 -4.05 16.63 -6.08
N TYR A 55 -3.75 15.81 -7.08
CA TYR A 55 -4.73 14.92 -7.72
C TYR A 55 -4.66 13.52 -7.10
N SER A 56 -5.78 12.82 -6.99
CA SER A 56 -5.80 11.43 -6.51
C SER A 56 -5.45 10.47 -7.63
N ALA A 57 -4.28 9.83 -7.57
CA ALA A 57 -3.77 9.03 -8.68
C ALA A 57 -4.60 7.79 -9.07
N PRO A 58 -5.37 7.15 -8.18
CA PRO A 58 -6.28 6.07 -8.58
C PRO A 58 -7.44 6.54 -9.47
N LEU A 59 -7.86 7.81 -9.36
CA LEU A 59 -9.00 8.30 -10.11
C LEU A 59 -8.73 8.24 -11.62
N ASP A 60 -9.64 7.58 -12.35
CA ASP A 60 -9.57 7.27 -13.78
C ASP A 60 -8.34 6.46 -14.22
N TYR A 61 -7.57 5.91 -13.28
CA TYR A 61 -6.42 5.08 -13.61
C TYR A 61 -6.90 3.73 -14.16
N HIS A 62 -6.72 3.53 -15.47
CA HIS A 62 -7.27 2.37 -16.19
C HIS A 62 -8.79 2.16 -15.97
N GLY A 63 -9.53 3.24 -15.69
CA GLY A 63 -10.97 3.19 -15.42
C GLY A 63 -11.36 2.92 -13.95
N PHE A 64 -10.42 2.95 -13.00
CA PHE A 64 -10.77 2.90 -11.58
C PHE A 64 -11.62 4.13 -11.18
N PRO A 65 -12.78 3.94 -10.53
CA PRO A 65 -13.81 4.98 -10.46
C PRO A 65 -13.72 5.90 -9.22
N LYS A 66 -12.73 5.71 -8.35
CA LYS A 66 -12.64 6.37 -7.03
C LYS A 66 -11.24 6.95 -6.79
N SER A 67 -11.11 7.75 -5.74
CA SER A 67 -9.87 8.48 -5.43
C SER A 67 -8.92 7.69 -4.54
N ILE A 68 -9.42 6.69 -3.83
CA ILE A 68 -8.64 5.83 -2.93
C ILE A 68 -9.09 4.37 -3.07
N CYS A 69 -8.29 3.42 -2.60
CA CYS A 69 -8.76 2.05 -2.39
C CYS A 69 -9.09 1.81 -0.92
N THR A 70 -10.15 1.04 -0.66
CA THR A 70 -10.56 0.64 0.68
C THR A 70 -10.82 -0.86 0.72
N SER A 71 -9.95 -1.61 1.39
CA SER A 71 -9.97 -3.08 1.38
C SER A 71 -10.29 -3.60 2.78
N ILE A 72 -11.55 -3.96 2.99
CA ILE A 72 -12.06 -4.45 4.27
C ILE A 72 -11.93 -5.98 4.33
N ASN A 73 -11.41 -6.50 5.45
CA ASN A 73 -11.40 -7.92 5.79
C ASN A 73 -10.74 -8.83 4.73
N HIS A 74 -11.52 -9.59 3.96
CA HIS A 74 -11.04 -10.56 2.96
C HIS A 74 -10.74 -9.93 1.59
N ILE A 75 -10.96 -8.62 1.43
CA ILE A 75 -10.46 -7.86 0.28
C ILE A 75 -8.95 -7.66 0.48
N VAL A 76 -8.16 -8.10 -0.50
CA VAL A 76 -6.70 -8.08 -0.47
C VAL A 76 -6.15 -6.70 -0.79
N CYS A 77 -6.61 -6.12 -1.89
CA CYS A 77 -6.27 -4.78 -2.37
C CYS A 77 -7.34 -4.32 -3.38
N HIS A 78 -7.26 -3.04 -3.78
CA HIS A 78 -8.10 -2.43 -4.83
C HIS A 78 -9.61 -2.49 -4.59
N GLY A 79 -10.07 -2.62 -3.33
CA GLY A 79 -11.49 -2.52 -3.02
C GLY A 79 -12.01 -1.14 -3.41
N ILE A 80 -13.05 -1.10 -4.26
CA ILE A 80 -13.67 0.14 -4.72
C ILE A 80 -14.58 0.70 -3.60
N PRO A 81 -14.36 1.95 -3.15
CA PRO A 81 -15.28 2.63 -2.23
C PRO A 81 -16.74 2.63 -2.70
N ALA A 82 -17.67 2.29 -1.81
CA ALA A 82 -19.10 2.22 -2.08
C ALA A 82 -19.96 2.69 -0.89
N SER A 83 -21.22 3.01 -1.16
CA SER A 83 -22.16 3.55 -0.16
C SER A 83 -22.93 2.48 0.62
N HIS A 84 -22.87 1.22 0.17
CA HIS A 84 -23.52 0.08 0.79
C HIS A 84 -22.79 -1.21 0.45
N ASP A 85 -22.98 -2.25 1.26
CA ASP A 85 -22.40 -3.57 0.99
C ASP A 85 -22.95 -4.13 -0.33
N GLU A 86 -22.06 -4.63 -1.18
CA GLU A 86 -22.39 -5.27 -2.45
C GLU A 86 -22.02 -6.76 -2.43
N LYS A 87 -22.31 -7.47 -3.51
CA LYS A 87 -21.88 -8.87 -3.70
C LYS A 87 -21.00 -8.92 -4.94
N GLY A 88 -19.79 -9.45 -4.77
CA GLY A 88 -18.86 -9.65 -5.88
C GLY A 88 -19.30 -10.76 -6.82
N SER A 89 -18.74 -10.76 -8.02
CA SER A 89 -19.02 -11.75 -9.07
C SER A 89 -18.69 -13.20 -8.66
N ASN A 90 -17.75 -13.38 -7.73
CA ASN A 90 -17.40 -14.69 -7.15
C ASN A 90 -18.33 -15.12 -5.98
N GLY A 91 -19.34 -14.31 -5.67
CA GLY A 91 -20.31 -14.54 -4.62
C GLY A 91 -19.87 -14.11 -3.21
N GLN A 92 -18.64 -13.62 -3.04
CA GLN A 92 -18.17 -13.06 -1.77
C GLN A 92 -18.78 -11.68 -1.51
N LEU A 93 -18.83 -11.28 -0.24
CA LEU A 93 -19.29 -9.94 0.15
C LEU A 93 -18.28 -8.88 -0.30
N LYS A 94 -18.75 -7.76 -0.81
CA LYS A 94 -18.00 -6.51 -0.95
C LYS A 94 -18.46 -5.55 0.16
N PRO A 95 -17.90 -5.66 1.37
CA PRO A 95 -18.24 -4.74 2.45
C PRO A 95 -17.88 -3.30 2.07
N ALA A 96 -18.76 -2.37 2.41
CA ALA A 96 -18.55 -0.94 2.21
C ALA A 96 -18.94 -0.12 3.43
N VAL A 97 -19.76 -0.65 4.33
CA VAL A 97 -20.12 -0.02 5.61
C VAL A 97 -19.26 -0.62 6.71
N LEU A 98 -18.45 0.21 7.38
CA LEU A 98 -17.57 -0.26 8.45
C LEU A 98 -18.36 -0.78 9.64
N LYS A 99 -17.99 -1.97 10.13
CA LYS A 99 -18.61 -2.64 11.28
C LYS A 99 -17.63 -2.79 12.41
N ASN A 100 -18.13 -2.81 13.65
CA ASN A 100 -17.30 -3.14 14.80
C ASN A 100 -16.65 -4.52 14.63
N GLY A 101 -15.32 -4.56 14.71
CA GLY A 101 -14.51 -5.76 14.54
C GLY A 101 -13.80 -5.84 13.18
N ASP A 102 -14.12 -4.98 12.22
CA ASP A 102 -13.47 -4.98 10.90
C ASP A 102 -12.00 -4.55 11.00
N ILE A 103 -11.21 -5.05 10.04
CA ILE A 103 -9.94 -4.46 9.64
C ILE A 103 -10.07 -3.84 8.25
N LEU A 104 -9.49 -2.67 8.07
CA LEU A 104 -9.57 -1.90 6.83
C LEU A 104 -8.16 -1.49 6.41
N ASN A 105 -7.74 -1.84 5.19
CA ASN A 105 -6.66 -1.13 4.52
C ASN A 105 -7.23 0.10 3.81
N VAL A 106 -6.60 1.26 3.97
CA VAL A 106 -6.81 2.41 3.09
C VAL A 106 -5.52 2.66 2.34
N ASP A 107 -5.64 2.76 1.02
CA ASP A 107 -4.53 2.98 0.10
C ASP A 107 -4.64 4.34 -0.58
N ILE A 108 -3.58 5.14 -0.46
CA ILE A 108 -3.53 6.54 -0.89
C ILE A 108 -2.36 6.73 -1.83
N THR A 109 -2.70 7.10 -3.07
CA THR A 109 -1.74 7.64 -4.01
C THR A 109 -2.16 9.05 -4.46
N VAL A 110 -1.24 10.00 -4.37
CA VAL A 110 -1.43 11.37 -4.89
C VAL A 110 -0.48 11.67 -6.02
N ILE A 111 -0.86 12.62 -6.89
CA ILE A 111 0.01 13.27 -7.87
C ILE A 111 0.21 14.71 -7.44
N ILE A 112 1.46 15.11 -7.24
CA ILE A 112 1.84 16.52 -7.07
C ILE A 112 2.10 17.10 -8.46
N PRO A 113 1.26 18.01 -8.97
CA PRO A 113 1.39 18.56 -10.31
C PRO A 113 2.70 19.32 -10.51
N ASP A 114 3.31 19.24 -11.70
CA ASP A 114 4.50 20.01 -12.08
C ASP A 114 4.26 21.51 -12.10
N GLU A 115 3.04 21.92 -12.44
CA GLU A 115 2.63 23.32 -12.48
C GLU A 115 1.82 23.66 -11.23
N GLU A 116 2.20 24.76 -10.56
CA GLU A 116 1.42 25.30 -9.45
C GLU A 116 0.07 25.82 -9.96
N GLY A 117 -1.03 25.45 -9.30
CA GLY A 117 -2.38 25.82 -9.72
C GLY A 117 -2.89 25.06 -10.94
N ALA A 118 -2.33 23.88 -11.24
CA ALA A 118 -2.83 23.00 -12.29
C ALA A 118 -4.35 22.71 -12.12
N ASP A 119 -5.04 22.57 -13.25
CA ASP A 119 -6.45 22.17 -13.27
C ASP A 119 -6.61 20.71 -12.84
N LEU A 120 -7.03 20.50 -11.59
CA LEU A 120 -7.23 19.17 -11.01
C LEU A 120 -8.53 18.49 -11.44
N SER A 121 -9.33 19.11 -12.32
CA SER A 121 -10.48 18.43 -12.95
C SER A 121 -10.05 17.39 -13.99
N THR A 122 -8.78 17.43 -14.41
CA THR A 122 -8.16 16.43 -15.28
C THR A 122 -6.87 15.92 -14.66
N ARG A 123 -6.46 14.69 -15.02
CA ARG A 123 -5.23 14.09 -14.48
C ARG A 123 -3.99 14.91 -14.89
N PRO A 124 -3.27 15.53 -13.95
CA PRO A 124 -2.09 16.34 -14.26
C PRO A 124 -0.85 15.47 -14.49
N GLN A 125 0.17 16.06 -15.11
CA GLN A 125 1.54 15.53 -15.04
C GLN A 125 2.17 15.93 -13.71
N GLY A 126 2.99 15.05 -13.14
CA GLY A 126 3.59 15.30 -11.84
C GLY A 126 4.21 14.05 -11.21
N TYR A 127 4.51 14.15 -9.91
CA TYR A 127 5.15 13.07 -9.15
C TYR A 127 4.17 12.38 -8.22
N HIS A 128 4.24 11.05 -8.20
CA HIS A 128 3.37 10.21 -7.41
C HIS A 128 3.96 9.94 -6.02
N GLY A 129 3.10 9.91 -5.00
CA GLY A 129 3.45 9.47 -3.65
C GLY A 129 2.43 8.45 -3.20
N ASP A 130 2.89 7.28 -2.74
CA ASP A 130 2.04 6.11 -2.55
C ASP A 130 2.26 5.41 -1.21
N THR A 131 1.17 5.11 -0.52
CA THR A 131 1.20 4.44 0.77
C THR A 131 -0.17 3.95 1.22
N SER A 132 -0.18 2.83 1.92
CA SER A 132 -1.35 2.28 2.59
C SER A 132 -1.04 1.87 4.04
N LYS A 133 -2.10 1.86 4.87
CA LYS A 133 -2.02 1.34 6.25
C LYS A 133 -3.29 0.61 6.66
N MET A 134 -3.15 -0.28 7.65
CA MET A 134 -4.29 -0.95 8.28
C MET A 134 -4.86 -0.11 9.41
N PHE A 135 -6.18 -0.07 9.48
CA PHE A 135 -6.97 0.48 10.57
C PHE A 135 -7.81 -0.61 11.23
N LEU A 136 -8.06 -0.44 12.52
CA LEU A 136 -8.85 -1.33 13.35
C LEU A 136 -10.17 -0.63 13.68
N VAL A 137 -11.31 -1.20 13.27
CA VAL A 137 -12.62 -0.60 13.51
C VAL A 137 -13.21 -1.14 14.81
N GLY A 138 -13.21 -0.31 15.86
CA GLY A 138 -13.75 -0.70 17.17
C GLY A 138 -12.98 -1.88 17.82
N GLU A 139 -13.70 -2.86 18.33
CA GLU A 139 -13.15 -4.01 19.04
C GLU A 139 -12.77 -5.17 18.10
N THR A 140 -11.62 -5.03 17.42
CA THR A 140 -11.09 -6.08 16.53
C THR A 140 -10.52 -7.29 17.30
N SER A 141 -10.68 -8.48 16.72
CA SER A 141 -10.23 -9.75 17.30
C SER A 141 -8.69 -9.79 17.48
N PRO A 142 -8.16 -10.57 18.46
CA PRO A 142 -6.72 -10.78 18.59
C PRO A 142 -6.06 -11.41 17.35
N ALA A 143 -6.81 -12.19 16.57
CA ALA A 143 -6.29 -12.83 15.37
C ALA A 143 -6.06 -11.79 14.25
N ASP A 144 -6.98 -10.87 14.07
CA ASP A 144 -6.90 -9.81 13.06
C ASP A 144 -5.89 -8.72 13.46
N LYS A 145 -5.87 -8.33 14.74
CA LYS A 145 -4.80 -7.46 15.29
C LYS A 145 -3.41 -8.04 15.01
N ARG A 146 -3.25 -9.36 15.19
CA ARG A 146 -2.00 -10.05 14.87
C ARG A 146 -1.72 -10.09 13.37
N LEU A 147 -2.73 -10.27 12.52
CA LEU A 147 -2.57 -10.24 11.06
C LEU A 147 -2.02 -8.87 10.61
N CYS A 148 -2.65 -7.78 11.04
CA CYS A 148 -2.21 -6.42 10.72
C CYS A 148 -0.78 -6.15 11.21
N MET A 149 -0.45 -6.55 12.44
CA MET A 149 0.89 -6.41 13.01
C MET A 149 1.94 -7.18 12.19
N VAL A 150 1.65 -8.42 11.80
CA VAL A 150 2.59 -9.24 11.01
C VAL A 150 2.80 -8.67 9.60
N ALA A 151 1.77 -8.11 8.98
CA ALA A 151 1.91 -7.41 7.69
C ALA A 151 2.82 -6.18 7.81
N GLN A 152 2.66 -5.37 8.87
CA GLN A 152 3.53 -4.23 9.14
C GLN A 152 4.98 -4.65 9.43
N GLU A 153 5.17 -5.68 10.26
CA GLU A 153 6.52 -6.22 10.53
C GLU A 153 7.19 -6.77 9.27
N ALA A 154 6.42 -7.41 8.37
CA ALA A 154 6.91 -7.88 7.08
C ALA A 154 7.41 -6.71 6.21
N LEU A 155 6.66 -5.61 6.12
CA LEU A 155 7.08 -4.38 5.44
C LEU A 155 8.43 -3.89 5.99
N TYR A 156 8.54 -3.74 7.31
CA TYR A 156 9.78 -3.27 7.95
C TYR A 156 10.97 -4.23 7.74
N ILE A 157 10.73 -5.54 7.71
CA ILE A 157 11.76 -6.54 7.38
C ILE A 157 12.25 -6.34 5.94
N GLY A 158 11.35 -6.09 4.99
CA GLY A 158 11.70 -5.78 3.61
C GLY A 158 12.52 -4.50 3.49
N MET A 159 12.07 -3.41 4.13
CA MET A 159 12.74 -2.11 4.13
C MET A 159 14.18 -2.17 4.65
N ARG A 160 14.46 -3.01 5.66
CA ARG A 160 15.82 -3.23 6.19
C ARG A 160 16.80 -3.89 5.20
N LYS A 161 16.33 -4.36 4.05
CA LYS A 161 17.20 -4.87 2.97
C LYS A 161 17.56 -3.82 1.93
N VAL A 162 16.90 -2.67 1.95
CA VAL A 162 17.06 -1.64 0.92
C VAL A 162 18.35 -0.86 1.14
N LYS A 163 19.34 -1.09 0.29
CA LYS A 163 20.60 -0.33 0.23
C LYS A 163 21.30 -0.56 -1.11
N PRO A 164 22.21 0.33 -1.55
CA PRO A 164 23.03 0.10 -2.72
C PRO A 164 23.77 -1.24 -2.65
N GLY A 165 23.77 -1.99 -3.76
CA GLY A 165 24.43 -3.29 -3.86
C GLY A 165 23.59 -4.50 -3.42
N ALA A 166 22.50 -4.30 -2.66
CA ALA A 166 21.50 -5.35 -2.47
C ALA A 166 20.69 -5.59 -3.75
N THR A 167 19.98 -6.71 -3.85
CA THR A 167 19.13 -7.03 -5.00
C THR A 167 17.64 -6.88 -4.67
N VAL A 168 16.81 -6.60 -5.67
CA VAL A 168 15.35 -6.56 -5.52
C VAL A 168 14.83 -7.86 -4.89
N GLY A 169 15.36 -9.03 -5.29
CA GLY A 169 14.97 -10.32 -4.75
C GLY A 169 15.31 -10.55 -3.28
N ASP A 170 16.24 -9.78 -2.69
CA ASP A 170 16.58 -9.87 -1.27
C ASP A 170 15.42 -9.42 -0.38
N ILE A 171 14.59 -8.49 -0.86
CA ILE A 171 13.41 -7.97 -0.15
C ILE A 171 12.40 -9.10 0.08
N GLY A 172 11.90 -9.71 -1.00
CA GLY A 172 10.94 -10.82 -0.91
C GLY A 172 11.51 -12.06 -0.20
N THR A 173 12.82 -12.30 -0.32
CA THR A 173 13.50 -13.37 0.45
C THR A 173 13.45 -13.12 1.96
N ALA A 174 13.69 -11.88 2.38
CA ALA A 174 13.64 -11.51 3.80
C ALA A 174 12.22 -11.60 4.37
N ILE A 175 11.22 -11.09 3.63
CA ILE A 175 9.81 -11.15 4.00
C ILE A 175 9.36 -12.62 4.13
N GLU A 176 9.65 -13.47 3.12
CA GLU A 176 9.26 -14.88 3.18
C GLU A 176 9.91 -15.63 4.35
N LYS A 177 11.19 -15.35 4.64
CA LYS A 177 11.88 -15.93 5.79
C LYS A 177 11.16 -15.55 7.10
N TYR A 178 10.83 -14.28 7.27
CA TYR A 178 10.12 -13.78 8.46
C TYR A 178 8.75 -14.45 8.61
N ILE A 179 7.93 -14.51 7.55
CA ILE A 179 6.61 -15.17 7.59
C ILE A 179 6.74 -16.66 7.93
N LYS A 180 7.73 -17.36 7.36
CA LYS A 180 8.01 -18.77 7.70
C LYS A 180 8.38 -18.96 9.17
N GLU A 181 9.21 -18.09 9.73
CA GLU A 181 9.60 -18.14 11.15
C GLU A 181 8.42 -17.83 12.08
N ASN A 182 7.62 -16.82 11.74
CA ASN A 182 6.40 -16.49 12.47
C ASN A 182 5.39 -17.66 12.46
N ASN A 183 5.23 -18.34 11.32
CA ASN A 183 4.37 -19.52 11.19
C ASN A 183 4.88 -20.74 11.97
N LYS A 184 6.20 -20.92 12.07
CA LYS A 184 6.79 -21.98 12.91
C LYS A 184 6.49 -21.76 14.39
N LYS A 185 6.55 -20.50 14.85
CA LYS A 185 6.22 -20.12 16.23
C LYS A 185 4.71 -20.18 16.52
N ASN A 186 3.87 -20.08 15.48
CA ASN A 186 2.40 -20.00 15.61
C ASN A 186 1.70 -21.00 14.67
N PRO A 187 1.77 -22.31 14.93
CA PRO A 187 1.36 -23.34 13.96
C PRO A 187 -0.15 -23.38 13.68
N ARG A 188 -0.99 -22.80 14.56
CA ARG A 188 -2.45 -22.78 14.42
C ARG A 188 -2.98 -21.61 13.57
N ASN A 189 -2.25 -20.49 13.54
CA ASN A 189 -2.63 -19.26 12.81
C ASN A 189 -1.51 -18.89 11.83
N LYS A 190 -1.44 -19.66 10.74
CA LYS A 190 -0.44 -19.48 9.69
C LYS A 190 -0.88 -18.40 8.71
N PHE A 191 0.09 -17.62 8.27
CA PHE A 191 -0.08 -16.60 7.25
C PHE A 191 0.56 -17.01 5.93
N SER A 192 0.08 -16.45 4.83
CA SER A 192 0.69 -16.59 3.51
C SER A 192 0.87 -15.23 2.84
N ILE A 193 1.74 -15.19 1.84
CA ILE A 193 2.07 -13.96 1.10
C ILE A 193 1.38 -14.05 -0.26
N VAL A 194 0.60 -13.03 -0.59
CA VAL A 194 -0.04 -12.89 -1.91
C VAL A 194 1.03 -12.87 -3.00
N ARG A 195 0.74 -13.49 -4.15
CA ARG A 195 1.72 -13.69 -5.22
C ARG A 195 1.40 -12.98 -6.53
N ASP A 196 0.15 -12.54 -6.68
CA ASP A 196 -0.37 -11.96 -7.92
C ASP A 196 -0.10 -10.45 -8.00
N PHE A 197 0.24 -9.82 -6.88
CA PHE A 197 0.52 -8.38 -6.75
C PHE A 197 1.89 -8.14 -6.10
N CYS A 198 2.49 -6.98 -6.38
CA CYS A 198 3.85 -6.65 -5.98
C CYS A 198 4.01 -5.14 -5.82
N GLY A 199 5.05 -4.73 -5.08
CA GLY A 199 5.50 -3.34 -5.12
C GLY A 199 6.01 -2.95 -6.50
N HIS A 200 6.22 -1.66 -6.69
CA HIS A 200 6.58 -1.11 -7.99
C HIS A 200 7.54 0.08 -7.84
N GLY A 201 8.30 0.36 -8.91
CA GLY A 201 8.95 1.66 -9.04
C GLY A 201 7.90 2.76 -9.06
N ILE A 202 8.26 3.94 -8.59
CA ILE A 202 7.35 5.08 -8.57
C ILE A 202 8.12 6.38 -8.84
N GLY A 203 7.46 7.31 -9.52
CA GLY A 203 8.07 8.54 -9.99
C GLY A 203 7.06 9.46 -10.67
N ASN A 204 7.39 9.88 -11.88
CA ASN A 204 6.47 10.62 -12.73
C ASN A 204 5.43 9.72 -13.42
N GLU A 205 5.64 8.40 -13.38
CA GLU A 205 4.61 7.40 -13.64
C GLU A 205 4.18 6.73 -12.32
N PHE A 206 2.92 6.30 -12.26
CA PHE A 206 2.36 5.63 -11.08
C PHE A 206 3.07 4.30 -10.83
N HIS A 207 3.12 3.42 -11.82
CA HIS A 207 3.77 2.11 -11.75
C HIS A 207 4.97 2.03 -12.72
N GLU A 208 6.19 2.15 -12.19
CA GLU A 208 7.47 2.00 -12.89
C GLU A 208 8.18 0.69 -12.52
N GLU A 209 9.34 0.45 -13.12
CA GLU A 209 10.28 -0.59 -12.67
C GLU A 209 11.07 -0.12 -11.44
N PRO A 210 11.43 -1.02 -10.51
CA PRO A 210 11.24 -2.47 -10.57
C PRO A 210 9.90 -2.93 -10.01
N GLN A 211 9.37 -4.04 -10.54
CA GLN A 211 8.42 -4.86 -9.78
C GLN A 211 9.12 -5.52 -8.57
N VAL A 212 8.56 -5.35 -7.37
CA VAL A 212 9.10 -5.82 -6.09
C VAL A 212 8.17 -6.85 -5.48
N VAL A 213 8.37 -8.13 -5.82
CA VAL A 213 7.54 -9.21 -5.25
C VAL A 213 7.91 -9.50 -3.78
N HIS A 214 6.91 -9.81 -2.97
CA HIS A 214 7.05 -9.94 -1.50
C HIS A 214 7.43 -11.36 -1.02
N TYR A 215 7.70 -12.27 -1.95
CA TYR A 215 8.10 -13.65 -1.66
C TYR A 215 9.48 -13.96 -2.27
N LYS A 216 10.10 -15.06 -1.84
CA LYS A 216 11.42 -15.47 -2.33
C LYS A 216 11.38 -15.67 -3.85
N ASN A 217 12.27 -14.98 -4.55
CA ASN A 217 12.38 -14.99 -6.00
C ASN A 217 13.86 -14.90 -6.43
N THR A 218 14.11 -14.86 -7.73
CA THR A 218 15.46 -14.85 -8.31
C THR A 218 15.85 -13.52 -8.96
N ASP A 219 15.14 -12.42 -8.67
CA ASP A 219 15.47 -11.10 -9.22
C ASP A 219 16.83 -10.62 -8.68
N ARG A 220 17.79 -10.41 -9.61
CA ARG A 220 19.15 -10.00 -9.32
C ARG A 220 19.43 -8.54 -9.67
N ARG A 221 18.41 -7.75 -10.04
CA ARG A 221 18.58 -6.32 -10.30
C ARG A 221 19.08 -5.64 -9.03
N VAL A 222 20.19 -4.92 -9.17
CA VAL A 222 20.89 -4.28 -8.05
C VAL A 222 20.25 -2.95 -7.73
N LEU A 223 19.93 -2.73 -6.46
CA LEU A 223 19.46 -1.46 -5.93
C LEU A 223 20.60 -0.43 -6.00
N LYS A 224 20.27 0.78 -6.43
CA LYS A 224 21.21 1.91 -6.54
C LYS A 224 20.60 3.14 -5.89
N GLU A 225 21.45 4.01 -5.38
CA GLU A 225 21.05 5.32 -4.86
C GLU A 225 20.22 6.09 -5.89
N GLY A 226 19.16 6.77 -5.43
CA GLY A 226 18.22 7.50 -6.27
C GLY A 226 17.07 6.66 -6.84
N MET A 227 17.04 5.34 -6.62
CA MET A 227 15.85 4.54 -6.94
C MET A 227 14.71 4.86 -5.97
N CYS A 228 13.49 5.06 -6.49
CA CYS A 228 12.26 5.16 -5.70
C CYS A 228 11.30 4.02 -6.05
N PHE A 229 10.80 3.30 -5.05
CA PHE A 229 9.86 2.18 -5.21
C PHE A 229 9.07 1.91 -3.93
N THR A 230 7.96 1.21 -4.07
CA THR A 230 7.10 0.76 -2.97
C THR A 230 7.52 -0.63 -2.47
N ILE A 231 7.32 -0.87 -1.17
CA ILE A 231 7.23 -2.21 -0.61
C ILE A 231 5.85 -2.27 0.05
N GLU A 232 5.03 -3.25 -0.32
CA GLU A 232 3.60 -3.30 0.00
C GLU A 232 3.08 -4.73 0.29
N PRO A 233 3.68 -5.48 1.23
CA PRO A 233 3.33 -6.88 1.43
C PRO A 233 1.88 -7.07 1.86
N MET A 234 1.11 -7.74 1.01
CA MET A 234 -0.21 -8.31 1.32
C MET A 234 -0.06 -9.69 1.95
N ILE A 235 -0.55 -9.84 3.17
CA ILE A 235 -0.48 -11.05 3.99
C ILE A 235 -1.89 -11.59 4.24
N ASN A 236 -2.16 -12.84 3.89
CA ASN A 236 -3.45 -13.49 4.13
C ASN A 236 -3.42 -14.34 5.41
N ALA A 237 -4.53 -14.34 6.17
CA ALA A 237 -4.84 -15.29 7.26
C ALA A 237 -5.07 -16.74 6.78
N GLY A 238 -5.02 -16.96 5.47
CA GLY A 238 -5.30 -18.20 4.79
C GLY A 238 -4.24 -18.58 3.76
N LYS A 239 -4.72 -19.08 2.63
CA LYS A 239 -3.89 -19.41 1.45
C LYS A 239 -3.53 -18.14 0.68
N PHE A 240 -2.49 -18.23 -0.15
CA PHE A 240 -1.96 -17.09 -0.90
C PHE A 240 -2.78 -16.72 -2.14
N GLY A 241 -3.69 -17.61 -2.58
CA GLY A 241 -4.41 -17.44 -3.83
C GLY A 241 -5.45 -16.34 -3.73
N CYS A 242 -5.56 -15.55 -4.79
CA CYS A 242 -6.51 -14.44 -4.91
C CYS A 242 -7.38 -14.60 -6.17
N THR A 243 -8.49 -13.87 -6.21
CA THR A 243 -9.34 -13.73 -7.40
C THR A 243 -9.70 -12.27 -7.58
N VAL A 244 -9.63 -11.76 -8.81
CA VAL A 244 -10.12 -10.42 -9.17
C VAL A 244 -11.60 -10.52 -9.49
N ASP A 245 -12.39 -9.52 -9.08
CA ASP A 245 -13.79 -9.41 -9.48
C ASP A 245 -13.89 -9.20 -11.00
N VAL A 246 -14.70 -10.01 -11.68
CA VAL A 246 -14.87 -9.91 -13.14
C VAL A 246 -15.96 -8.92 -13.56
N GLU A 247 -16.75 -8.38 -12.61
CA GLU A 247 -17.75 -7.36 -12.89
C GLU A 247 -17.17 -5.95 -12.75
N ASP A 248 -16.26 -5.73 -11.80
CA ASP A 248 -15.60 -4.43 -11.61
C ASP A 248 -14.14 -4.38 -12.06
N ASP A 249 -13.51 -5.50 -12.40
CA ASP A 249 -12.10 -5.62 -12.85
C ASP A 249 -11.03 -5.19 -11.83
N TRP A 250 -11.40 -4.83 -10.60
CA TRP A 250 -10.50 -4.23 -9.61
C TRP A 250 -10.44 -5.00 -8.30
N THR A 251 -11.59 -5.26 -7.67
CA THR A 251 -11.64 -5.75 -6.29
C THR A 251 -10.97 -7.13 -6.19
N VAL A 252 -9.93 -7.24 -5.37
CA VAL A 252 -9.19 -8.50 -5.20
C VAL A 252 -9.63 -9.18 -3.92
N TYR A 253 -10.07 -10.43 -4.02
CA TYR A 253 -10.47 -11.24 -2.87
C TYR A 253 -9.42 -12.29 -2.53
N THR A 254 -9.34 -12.67 -1.26
CA THR A 254 -8.71 -13.94 -0.90
C THR A 254 -9.54 -15.11 -1.45
N GLY A 255 -8.85 -16.16 -1.91
CA GLY A 255 -9.50 -17.34 -2.49
C GLY A 255 -10.14 -18.27 -1.46
N ASP A 256 -9.94 -18.04 -0.16
CA ASP A 256 -10.55 -18.80 0.94
C ASP A 256 -11.39 -17.94 1.90
N SER A 257 -11.72 -16.71 1.49
CA SER A 257 -12.54 -15.74 2.23
C SER A 257 -12.02 -15.39 3.64
N LYS A 258 -10.76 -15.68 3.92
CA LYS A 258 -10.11 -15.23 5.15
C LYS A 258 -9.54 -13.83 4.98
N ASN A 259 -9.37 -13.14 6.10
CA ASN A 259 -8.88 -11.77 6.11
C ASN A 259 -7.47 -11.63 5.51
N SER A 260 -7.22 -10.48 4.89
CA SER A 260 -5.93 -10.02 4.40
C SER A 260 -5.53 -8.72 5.11
N ALA A 261 -4.23 -8.42 5.15
CA ALA A 261 -3.72 -7.14 5.59
C ALA A 261 -2.55 -6.71 4.71
N GLN A 262 -2.47 -5.41 4.44
CA GLN A 262 -1.43 -4.76 3.66
C GLN A 262 -0.93 -3.52 4.39
N TRP A 263 0.36 -3.30 4.32
CA TRP A 263 1.02 -2.07 4.73
C TRP A 263 2.01 -1.67 3.67
N GLU A 264 2.20 -0.37 3.48
CA GLU A 264 3.07 0.09 2.42
C GLU A 264 3.82 1.37 2.75
N HIS A 265 5.03 1.45 2.21
CA HIS A 265 5.76 2.70 2.07
C HIS A 265 6.41 2.84 0.70
N THR A 266 6.40 4.08 0.19
CA THR A 266 7.34 4.54 -0.83
C THR A 266 8.70 4.84 -0.19
N LEU A 267 9.76 4.27 -0.77
CA LEU A 267 11.15 4.38 -0.30
C LEU A 267 12.04 5.02 -1.35
N LEU A 268 13.01 5.81 -0.90
CA LEU A 268 14.16 6.27 -1.69
C LEU A 268 15.41 5.52 -1.25
N VAL A 269 16.13 4.88 -2.17
CA VAL A 269 17.45 4.31 -1.87
C VAL A 269 18.47 5.43 -1.69
N THR A 270 19.17 5.44 -0.56
CA THR A 270 20.23 6.41 -0.23
C THR A 270 21.60 5.72 -0.24
N ALA A 271 22.70 6.48 -0.14
CA ALA A 271 24.07 5.95 -0.17
C ALA A 271 24.35 4.76 0.78
N ASN A 272 23.63 4.62 1.91
CA ASN A 272 23.86 3.58 2.91
C ASN A 272 22.58 2.91 3.43
N GLY A 273 21.47 3.01 2.69
CA GLY A 273 20.20 2.44 3.10
C GLY A 273 19.03 3.01 2.32
N CYS A 274 18.01 3.48 3.04
CA CYS A 274 16.87 4.15 2.44
C CYS A 274 16.28 5.26 3.31
N GLU A 275 15.58 6.17 2.65
CA GLU A 275 14.67 7.15 3.26
C GLU A 275 13.23 6.69 3.05
N VAL A 276 12.43 6.73 4.11
CA VAL A 276 10.99 6.43 4.09
C VAL A 276 10.24 7.72 3.75
N LEU A 277 9.79 7.84 2.50
CA LEU A 277 9.19 9.09 2.01
C LEU A 277 7.79 9.32 2.60
N THR A 278 7.07 8.22 2.86
CA THR A 278 5.71 8.23 3.40
C THR A 278 5.66 7.85 4.89
N LEU A 279 6.73 8.14 5.65
CA LEU A 279 6.76 7.89 7.09
C LEU A 279 5.67 8.67 7.81
N ARG A 280 4.86 7.99 8.62
CA ARG A 280 3.81 8.56 9.46
C ARG A 280 4.28 8.79 10.89
N ASN A 281 3.60 9.67 11.63
CA ASN A 281 3.97 10.16 12.96
C ASN A 281 3.83 9.09 14.06
N GLU A 282 2.91 8.14 13.91
CA GLU A 282 2.71 7.05 14.87
C GLU A 282 3.80 5.97 14.80
N GLU A 283 4.61 5.96 13.74
CA GLU A 283 5.61 4.93 13.50
C GLU A 283 6.93 5.23 14.22
N GLN A 284 7.46 4.23 14.92
CA GLN A 284 8.67 4.38 15.73
C GLN A 284 9.97 4.08 14.96
N ILE A 285 9.89 3.88 13.65
CA ILE A 285 11.07 3.67 12.79
C ILE A 285 11.70 5.01 12.41
N PRO A 286 13.03 5.09 12.20
CA PRO A 286 13.65 6.32 11.74
C PRO A 286 13.34 6.57 10.26
N ARG A 287 13.14 7.84 9.88
CA ARG A 287 12.97 8.27 8.47
C ARG A 287 14.11 7.80 7.58
N HIS A 288 15.34 7.83 8.08
CA HIS A 288 16.52 7.31 7.39
C HIS A 288 16.97 6.01 8.03
N LEU A 289 16.76 4.89 7.34
CA LEU A 289 17.27 3.59 7.72
C LEU A 289 18.70 3.45 7.23
N LYS A 290 19.66 3.34 8.15
CA LYS A 290 21.06 2.98 7.83
C LYS A 290 21.17 1.46 7.83
N ASN A 291 21.07 0.86 6.66
CA ASN A 291 21.06 -0.60 6.51
C ASN A 291 22.50 -1.09 6.35
N ALA A 292 23.07 -1.63 7.43
CA ALA A 292 24.42 -2.20 7.45
C ALA A 292 24.56 -3.44 6.55
#